data_AF-A0A7W5VV36-F1
#
_entry.id   AF-A0A7W5VV36-F1
#
_cell.length_a   1.000
_cell.length_b   1.000
_cell.length_c   1.000
_cell.angle_alpha   90.00
_cell.angle_beta   90.00
_cell.angle_gamma   90.00
#
_symmetry.space_group_name_H-M   'P 1'
#
loop_
_entity.id
_entity.type
_entity.pdbx_description
1 polymer ?
#
loop_
_entity_poly.entity_id
_entity_poly.type
_entity_poly.pdbx_seq_one_letter_code
_entity_poly.pdbx_strand_id
1 'polypeptide(L)'
;MSTVETPQEARPRRGRASAFAKALGRFLFAAVTTYFGLLAVTFFIGRVVPIDPVLAILGDRAPNHVVERVRQEMGFNLPLYQQFFIYIKGILSGDFGNSVLTTNPVMVDIRRAFPATVELATLGTLIGAFVGVPLGVLAAVRRGSIADQVVRVIGLIGYSVPIFWLALISLVIFYAQLRWVAFPGRIDIVFEYTFTPITGFYLLDSAWQGQWDVFYDVFRHIILPASLLGYFSLAYISRMTRSFMLNELSQEYIVAARAKGLSETRVIWGHALRNAAVPLVTVIALSYAGLLEGSVLTETVFSWPGIGLYITNSLQNADMNAVLGGTIVIGTVFIGINLLSDLLYRTLDPRTRNR
;
A
#
# COMPACT_ATOMS: atom_id res chain seq x y z
N MET A 1 -13.77 -64.10 25.28
CA MET A 1 -14.77 -63.08 25.66
C MET A 1 -14.42 -61.83 24.88
N SER A 2 -15.10 -61.61 23.75
CA SER A 2 -14.79 -60.58 22.77
C SER A 2 -15.29 -59.21 23.23
N THR A 3 -14.41 -58.24 23.37
CA THR A 3 -14.79 -56.84 23.54
C THR A 3 -15.14 -56.26 22.18
N VAL A 4 -16.43 -55.98 22.01
CA VAL A 4 -17.03 -55.33 20.85
C VAL A 4 -16.47 -53.91 20.71
N GLU A 5 -15.82 -53.62 19.59
CA GLU A 5 -15.49 -52.25 19.18
C GLU A 5 -16.78 -51.52 18.80
N THR A 6 -17.12 -50.46 19.54
CA THR A 6 -18.19 -49.52 19.17
C THR A 6 -17.72 -48.64 18.00
N PRO A 7 -18.48 -48.50 16.91
CA PRO A 7 -18.12 -47.58 15.83
C PRO A 7 -18.17 -46.12 16.32
N GLN A 8 -17.08 -45.38 16.14
CA GLN A 8 -17.05 -43.93 16.31
C GLN A 8 -18.09 -43.27 15.39
N GLU A 9 -19.12 -42.66 15.98
CA GLU A 9 -20.08 -41.82 15.26
C GLU A 9 -19.35 -40.68 14.52
N ALA A 10 -19.46 -40.67 13.19
CA ALA A 10 -19.03 -39.58 12.36
C ALA A 10 -19.83 -38.31 12.69
N ARG A 11 -19.23 -37.36 13.42
CA ARG A 11 -19.82 -36.03 13.67
C ARG A 11 -20.27 -35.39 12.34
N PRO A 12 -21.48 -34.82 12.29
CA PRO A 12 -22.06 -34.36 11.03
C PRO A 12 -21.32 -33.14 10.48
N ARG A 13 -21.08 -33.13 9.15
CA ARG A 13 -20.48 -32.05 8.34
C ARG A 13 -21.15 -30.66 8.49
N ARG A 14 -22.28 -30.56 9.21
CA ARG A 14 -23.04 -29.31 9.49
C ARG A 14 -22.24 -28.24 10.25
N GLY A 15 -21.22 -28.62 11.03
CA GLY A 15 -20.41 -27.66 11.80
C GLY A 15 -19.52 -26.73 10.96
N ARG A 16 -19.00 -27.21 9.82
CA ARG A 16 -18.04 -26.43 8.98
C ARG A 16 -18.72 -25.32 8.17
N ALA A 17 -19.91 -25.56 7.62
CA ALA A 17 -20.66 -24.55 6.88
C ALA A 17 -21.11 -23.38 7.79
N SER A 18 -21.56 -23.69 9.02
CA SER A 18 -21.89 -22.69 10.03
C SER A 18 -20.66 -21.89 10.48
N ALA A 19 -19.50 -22.52 10.64
CA ALA A 19 -18.26 -21.83 11.02
C ALA A 19 -17.77 -20.87 9.93
N PHE A 20 -17.81 -21.29 8.66
CA PHE A 20 -17.46 -20.43 7.52
C PHE A 20 -18.42 -19.25 7.38
N ALA A 21 -19.74 -19.48 7.47
CA ALA A 21 -20.73 -18.41 7.40
C ALA A 21 -20.57 -17.39 8.54
N LYS A 22 -20.28 -17.85 9.77
CA LYS A 22 -19.98 -16.96 10.90
C LYS A 22 -18.70 -16.16 10.69
N ALA A 23 -17.64 -16.79 10.19
CA ALA A 23 -16.38 -16.10 9.89
C ALA A 23 -16.56 -15.04 8.80
N LEU A 24 -17.28 -15.38 7.72
CA LEU A 24 -17.60 -14.47 6.63
C LEU A 24 -18.48 -13.31 7.11
N GLY A 25 -19.52 -13.57 7.90
CA GLY A 25 -20.37 -12.53 8.46
C GLY A 25 -19.59 -11.57 9.37
N ARG A 26 -18.69 -12.10 10.21
CA ARG A 26 -17.84 -11.28 11.09
C ARG A 26 -16.86 -10.42 10.28
N PHE A 27 -16.31 -10.97 9.21
CA PHE A 27 -15.44 -10.25 8.28
C PHE A 27 -16.20 -9.13 7.54
N LEU A 28 -17.35 -9.44 6.94
CA LEU A 28 -18.18 -8.45 6.24
C LEU A 28 -18.63 -7.33 7.17
N PHE A 29 -19.04 -7.67 8.39
CA PHE A 29 -19.40 -6.67 9.39
C PHE A 29 -18.22 -5.75 9.72
N ALA A 30 -17.02 -6.31 9.95
CA ALA A 30 -15.83 -5.52 10.19
C ALA A 30 -15.49 -4.62 9.00
N ALA A 31 -15.49 -5.15 7.77
CA ALA A 31 -15.21 -4.39 6.56
C ALA A 31 -16.21 -3.25 6.35
N VAL A 32 -17.52 -3.52 6.44
CA VAL A 32 -18.56 -2.49 6.30
C VAL A 32 -18.42 -1.43 7.40
N THR A 33 -18.15 -1.82 8.64
CA THR A 33 -17.93 -0.88 9.74
C THR A 33 -16.71 -0.01 9.49
N THR A 34 -15.60 -0.58 9.00
CA THR A 34 -14.39 0.16 8.65
C THR A 34 -14.65 1.14 7.52
N TYR A 35 -15.31 0.74 6.44
CA TYR A 35 -15.65 1.64 5.33
C TYR A 35 -16.61 2.74 5.76
N PHE A 36 -17.64 2.41 6.52
CA PHE A 36 -18.59 3.39 7.02
C PHE A 36 -17.90 4.41 7.93
N GLY A 37 -17.03 3.94 8.84
CA GLY A 37 -16.22 4.81 9.70
C GLY A 37 -15.28 5.69 8.91
N LEU A 38 -14.53 5.13 7.96
CA LEU A 38 -13.63 5.87 7.07
C LEU A 38 -14.38 6.95 6.29
N LEU A 39 -15.50 6.58 5.67
CA LEU A 39 -16.35 7.50 4.92
C LEU A 39 -16.92 8.60 5.79
N ALA A 40 -17.46 8.26 6.95
CA ALA A 40 -18.03 9.23 7.88
C ALA A 40 -16.96 10.23 8.33
N VAL A 41 -15.81 9.74 8.79
CA VAL A 41 -14.72 10.58 9.27
C VAL A 41 -14.25 11.53 8.17
N THR A 42 -13.92 11.03 6.98
CA THR A 42 -13.44 11.87 5.88
C THR A 42 -14.52 12.84 5.41
N PHE A 43 -15.79 12.41 5.33
CA PHE A 43 -16.89 13.25 4.88
C PHE A 43 -17.16 14.39 5.85
N PHE A 44 -17.31 14.10 7.15
CA PHE A 44 -17.62 15.13 8.14
C PHE A 44 -16.45 16.09 8.33
N ILE A 45 -15.20 15.60 8.38
CA ILE A 45 -14.03 16.48 8.41
C ILE A 45 -14.05 17.40 7.19
N GLY A 46 -14.24 16.82 6.00
CA GLY A 46 -14.30 17.58 4.76
C GLY A 46 -15.37 18.65 4.70
N ARG A 47 -16.51 18.44 5.36
CA ARG A 47 -17.64 19.40 5.42
C ARG A 47 -17.54 20.40 6.57
N VAL A 48 -16.63 20.19 7.52
CA VAL A 48 -16.35 21.10 8.64
C VAL A 48 -15.20 22.04 8.31
N VAL A 49 -14.32 21.65 7.37
CA VAL A 49 -13.29 22.54 6.83
C VAL A 49 -13.95 23.81 6.26
N PRO A 50 -13.49 25.02 6.64
CA PRO A 50 -14.13 26.28 6.28
C PRO A 50 -13.82 26.69 4.83
N ILE A 51 -14.08 25.81 3.87
CA ILE A 51 -13.99 26.09 2.44
C ILE A 51 -15.33 25.75 1.83
N ASP A 52 -15.98 26.74 1.21
CA ASP A 52 -17.28 26.52 0.56
C ASP A 52 -17.07 25.83 -0.80
N PRO A 53 -17.49 24.56 -0.95
CA PRO A 53 -17.34 23.83 -2.20
C PRO A 53 -18.10 24.48 -3.38
N VAL A 54 -19.14 25.28 -3.12
CA VAL A 54 -19.87 26.00 -4.18
C VAL A 54 -19.02 27.16 -4.71
N LEU A 55 -18.35 27.88 -3.81
CA LEU A 55 -17.43 28.95 -4.21
C LEU A 55 -16.17 28.40 -4.85
N ALA A 56 -15.73 27.19 -4.47
CA ALA A 56 -14.63 26.50 -5.17
C ALA A 56 -14.98 26.22 -6.65
N ILE A 57 -16.26 25.97 -6.97
CA ILE A 57 -16.74 25.75 -8.34
C ILE A 57 -16.97 27.08 -9.09
N LEU A 58 -17.65 28.04 -8.44
CA LEU A 58 -18.10 29.28 -9.10
C LEU A 58 -17.08 30.42 -9.05
N GLY A 59 -16.07 30.31 -8.19
CA GLY A 59 -15.11 31.35 -7.84
C GLY A 59 -15.66 32.38 -6.86
N ASP A 60 -14.76 33.04 -6.12
CA ASP A 60 -15.09 33.99 -5.05
C ASP A 60 -15.88 35.23 -5.52
N ARG A 61 -15.99 35.46 -6.83
CA ARG A 61 -16.69 36.61 -7.42
C ARG A 61 -18.09 36.27 -7.95
N ALA A 62 -18.56 35.03 -7.74
CA ALA A 62 -19.86 34.59 -8.22
C ALA A 62 -20.99 35.41 -7.57
N PRO A 63 -21.99 35.89 -8.34
CA PRO A 63 -23.15 36.56 -7.77
C PRO A 63 -23.88 35.65 -6.79
N ASN A 64 -24.28 36.19 -5.62
CA ASN A 64 -24.91 35.41 -4.55
C ASN A 64 -26.12 34.57 -5.01
N HIS A 65 -26.92 35.07 -5.96
CA HIS A 65 -28.06 34.33 -6.49
C HIS A 65 -27.68 33.07 -7.28
N VAL A 66 -26.49 33.04 -7.89
CA VAL A 66 -25.94 31.84 -8.57
C VAL A 66 -25.40 30.86 -7.53
N VAL A 67 -24.69 31.38 -6.53
CA VAL A 67 -24.16 30.58 -5.41
C VAL A 67 -25.29 29.83 -4.72
N GLU A 68 -26.38 30.50 -4.36
CA GLU A 68 -27.48 29.83 -3.65
C GLU A 68 -28.26 28.84 -4.51
N ARG A 69 -28.39 29.10 -5.81
CA ARG A 69 -29.01 28.14 -6.73
C ARG A 69 -28.19 26.85 -6.83
N VAL A 70 -26.89 26.98 -7.06
CA VAL A 70 -25.98 25.84 -7.19
C VAL A 70 -25.85 25.10 -5.86
N ARG A 71 -25.86 25.81 -4.72
CA ARG A 71 -25.87 25.20 -3.38
C ARG A 71 -27.10 24.33 -3.15
N GLN A 72 -28.26 24.76 -3.65
CA GLN A 72 -29.51 23.97 -3.61
C GLN A 72 -29.46 22.77 -4.56
N GLU A 73 -28.97 22.96 -5.79
CA GLU A 73 -28.83 21.87 -6.78
C GLU A 73 -27.88 20.77 -6.31
N MET A 74 -26.80 21.13 -5.62
CA MET A 74 -25.84 20.17 -5.04
C MET A 74 -26.29 19.59 -3.69
N GLY A 75 -27.45 20.01 -3.15
CA GLY A 75 -27.97 19.54 -1.86
C GLY A 75 -27.16 19.97 -0.65
N PHE A 76 -26.31 21.00 -0.77
CA PHE A 76 -25.47 21.49 0.34
C PHE A 76 -26.25 22.35 1.34
N ASN A 77 -27.49 22.71 1.02
CA ASN A 77 -28.47 23.26 1.94
C ASN A 77 -29.09 22.23 2.90
N LEU A 78 -28.91 20.93 2.64
CA LEU A 78 -29.45 19.86 3.49
C LEU A 78 -28.60 19.67 4.76
N PRO A 79 -29.17 19.15 5.85
CA PRO A 79 -28.39 18.74 7.01
C PRO A 79 -27.28 17.72 6.65
N LEU A 80 -26.12 17.81 7.30
CA LEU A 80 -24.94 17.00 6.95
C LEU A 80 -25.20 15.48 6.90
N TYR A 81 -26.06 14.97 7.78
CA TYR A 81 -26.43 13.56 7.77
C TYR A 81 -27.16 13.16 6.48
N GLN A 82 -28.01 14.03 5.92
CA GLN A 82 -28.70 13.76 4.65
C GLN A 82 -27.72 13.80 3.48
N GLN A 83 -26.82 14.79 3.47
CA GLN A 83 -25.75 14.85 2.47
C GLN A 83 -24.90 13.59 2.48
N PHE A 84 -24.58 13.07 3.67
CA PHE A 84 -23.82 11.83 3.83
C PHE A 84 -24.57 10.60 3.27
N PHE A 85 -25.88 10.48 3.52
CA PHE A 85 -26.69 9.39 2.95
C PHE A 85 -26.79 9.47 1.42
N ILE A 86 -26.93 10.67 0.85
CA ILE A 86 -26.91 10.88 -0.60
C ILE A 86 -25.57 10.43 -1.18
N TYR A 87 -24.47 10.82 -0.53
CA TYR A 87 -23.12 10.44 -0.94
C TYR A 87 -22.90 8.91 -0.89
N ILE A 88 -23.30 8.25 0.20
CA ILE A 88 -23.23 6.78 0.30
C ILE A 88 -24.02 6.13 -0.83
N LYS A 89 -25.24 6.61 -1.11
CA LYS A 89 -26.08 6.06 -2.18
C LYS A 89 -25.39 6.18 -3.54
N GLY A 90 -24.74 7.31 -3.81
CA GLY A 90 -23.92 7.53 -5.01
C GLY A 90 -22.79 6.50 -5.13
N ILE A 91 -21.98 6.35 -4.09
CA ILE A 91 -20.86 5.39 -4.08
C ILE A 91 -21.35 3.96 -4.31
N LEU A 92 -22.46 3.57 -3.69
CA LEU A 92 -23.05 2.23 -3.87
C LEU A 92 -23.52 1.98 -5.32
N SER A 93 -23.84 3.04 -6.06
CA SER A 93 -24.12 2.99 -7.50
C SER A 93 -22.88 3.13 -8.39
N GLY A 94 -21.69 3.31 -7.81
CA GLY A 94 -20.44 3.54 -8.52
C GLY A 94 -20.20 4.99 -8.95
N ASP A 95 -21.03 5.92 -8.49
CA ASP A 95 -20.91 7.35 -8.75
C ASP A 95 -20.20 8.04 -7.57
N PHE A 96 -19.00 8.54 -7.83
CA PHE A 96 -18.16 9.25 -6.85
C PHE A 96 -18.29 10.78 -7.02
N GLY A 97 -19.19 11.23 -7.88
CA GLY A 97 -19.32 12.62 -8.30
C GLY A 97 -18.23 13.04 -9.29
N ASN A 98 -18.27 14.32 -9.61
CA ASN A 98 -17.27 14.97 -10.45
C ASN A 98 -16.27 15.74 -9.59
N SER A 99 -15.04 15.78 -10.07
CA SER A 99 -13.97 16.62 -9.53
C SER A 99 -14.26 18.08 -9.85
N VAL A 100 -14.12 18.94 -8.85
CA VAL A 100 -14.13 20.40 -9.01
C VAL A 100 -12.89 20.87 -9.78
N LEU A 101 -11.74 20.21 -9.56
CA LEU A 101 -10.47 20.59 -10.16
C LEU A 101 -10.38 20.21 -11.65
N THR A 102 -10.72 18.97 -12.00
CA THR A 102 -10.55 18.43 -13.36
C THR A 102 -11.83 18.47 -14.18
N THR A 103 -12.99 18.68 -13.54
CA THR A 103 -14.34 18.54 -14.14
C THR A 103 -14.67 17.11 -14.60
N ASN A 104 -13.76 16.16 -14.47
CA ASN A 104 -14.00 14.76 -14.83
C ASN A 104 -14.78 14.03 -13.73
N PRO A 105 -15.43 12.90 -14.05
CA PRO A 105 -15.86 11.95 -13.04
C PRO A 105 -14.65 11.49 -12.21
N VAL A 106 -14.77 11.51 -10.88
CA VAL A 106 -13.68 11.18 -9.95
C VAL A 106 -13.09 9.79 -10.24
N MET A 107 -13.92 8.83 -10.67
CA MET A 107 -13.46 7.48 -11.02
C MET A 107 -12.50 7.46 -12.22
N VAL A 108 -12.62 8.41 -13.16
CA VAL A 108 -11.70 8.52 -14.31
C VAL A 108 -10.32 8.97 -13.84
N ASP A 109 -10.26 10.00 -13.00
CA ASP A 109 -9.00 10.50 -12.44
C ASP A 109 -8.31 9.44 -11.58
N ILE A 110 -9.09 8.75 -10.73
CA ILE A 110 -8.61 7.62 -9.92
C ILE A 110 -8.01 6.53 -10.80
N ARG A 111 -8.70 6.11 -11.87
CA ARG A 111 -8.18 5.05 -12.77
C ARG A 111 -6.87 5.45 -13.45
N ARG A 112 -6.66 6.74 -13.69
CA ARG A 112 -5.40 7.27 -14.25
C ARG A 112 -4.27 7.28 -13.21
N ALA A 113 -4.58 7.69 -11.98
CA ALA A 113 -3.59 7.86 -10.90
C ALA A 113 -3.25 6.55 -10.17
N PHE A 114 -4.21 5.64 -10.05
CA PHE A 114 -4.09 4.42 -9.25
C PHE A 114 -2.93 3.50 -9.68
N PRO A 115 -2.75 3.17 -10.97
CA PRO A 115 -1.63 2.33 -11.40
C PRO A 115 -0.27 2.93 -11.05
N ALA A 116 -0.13 4.27 -11.08
CA ALA A 116 1.14 4.94 -10.78
C ALA A 116 1.57 4.72 -9.32
N THR A 117 0.64 4.84 -8.37
CA THR A 117 0.92 4.59 -6.95
C THR A 117 1.23 3.11 -6.69
N VAL A 118 0.47 2.20 -7.32
CA VAL A 118 0.70 0.75 -7.18
C VAL A 118 2.05 0.34 -7.76
N GLU A 119 2.41 0.84 -8.93
CA GLU A 119 3.72 0.59 -9.57
C GLU A 119 4.86 1.02 -8.64
N LEU A 120 4.76 2.22 -8.09
CA LEU A 120 5.76 2.80 -7.19
C LEU A 120 5.87 2.03 -5.86
N ALA A 121 4.74 1.73 -5.20
CA ALA A 121 4.71 0.97 -3.95
C ALA A 121 5.21 -0.47 -4.14
N THR A 122 4.91 -1.08 -5.29
CA THR A 122 5.39 -2.43 -5.63
C THR A 122 6.91 -2.44 -5.77
N LEU A 123 7.48 -1.53 -6.55
CA LEU A 123 8.94 -1.47 -6.70
C LEU A 123 9.64 -1.13 -5.39
N GLY A 124 9.10 -0.19 -4.61
CA GLY A 124 9.61 0.12 -3.28
C GLY A 124 9.63 -1.12 -2.38
N THR A 125 8.51 -1.85 -2.31
CA THR A 125 8.43 -3.08 -1.52
C THR A 125 9.41 -4.14 -2.01
N LEU A 126 9.54 -4.32 -3.33
CA LEU A 126 10.47 -5.29 -3.91
C LEU A 126 11.93 -4.95 -3.58
N ILE A 127 12.34 -3.69 -3.74
CA ILE A 127 13.68 -3.21 -3.37
C ILE A 127 13.91 -3.44 -1.87
N GLY A 128 12.94 -3.03 -1.05
CA GLY A 128 13.00 -3.14 0.41
C GLY A 128 13.09 -4.59 0.89
N ALA A 129 12.33 -5.51 0.27
CA ALA A 129 12.37 -6.94 0.60
C ALA A 129 13.66 -7.60 0.10
N PHE A 130 14.05 -7.32 -1.15
CA PHE A 130 15.23 -7.92 -1.78
C PHE A 130 16.52 -7.55 -1.06
N VAL A 131 16.62 -6.34 -0.52
CA VAL A 131 17.78 -5.91 0.26
C VAL A 131 17.58 -6.14 1.77
N GLY A 132 16.39 -5.86 2.29
CA GLY A 132 16.11 -5.95 3.72
C GLY A 132 16.15 -7.37 4.26
N VAL A 133 15.65 -8.37 3.53
CA VAL A 133 15.67 -9.77 3.98
C VAL A 133 17.12 -10.28 4.11
N PRO A 134 18.00 -10.17 3.09
CA PRO A 134 19.39 -10.58 3.23
C PRO A 134 20.15 -9.83 4.33
N LEU A 135 19.95 -8.52 4.48
CA LEU A 135 20.59 -7.74 5.55
C LEU A 135 20.11 -8.19 6.94
N GLY A 136 18.83 -8.47 7.10
CA GLY A 136 18.27 -8.99 8.35
C GLY A 136 18.80 -10.38 8.70
N VAL A 137 18.92 -11.27 7.71
CA VAL A 137 19.55 -12.59 7.86
C VAL A 137 21.02 -12.44 8.27
N LEU A 138 21.78 -11.59 7.58
CA LEU A 138 23.19 -11.33 7.88
C LEU A 138 23.37 -10.82 9.32
N ALA A 139 22.55 -9.86 9.73
CA ALA A 139 22.59 -9.27 11.08
C ALA A 139 22.21 -10.27 12.18
N ALA A 140 21.32 -11.22 11.89
CA ALA A 140 20.96 -12.28 12.84
C ALA A 140 22.07 -13.33 12.99
N VAL A 141 22.63 -13.80 11.86
CA VAL A 141 23.69 -14.81 11.85
C VAL A 141 24.97 -14.28 12.50
N ARG A 142 25.30 -13.01 12.28
CA ARG A 142 26.46 -12.34 12.87
C ARG A 142 26.07 -11.42 14.03
N ARG A 143 25.15 -11.87 14.90
CA ARG A 143 24.68 -11.10 16.05
C ARG A 143 25.85 -10.54 16.88
N GLY A 144 25.81 -9.25 17.17
CA GLY A 144 26.85 -8.57 17.96
C GLY A 144 28.08 -8.13 17.16
N SER A 145 28.19 -8.52 15.88
CA SER A 145 29.27 -8.05 15.00
C SER A 145 29.06 -6.63 14.50
N ILE A 146 30.09 -6.07 13.87
CA ILE A 146 30.03 -4.79 13.15
C ILE A 146 28.97 -4.84 12.04
N ALA A 147 28.82 -5.97 11.33
CA ALA A 147 27.80 -6.10 10.29
C ALA A 147 26.38 -5.94 10.86
N ASP A 148 26.09 -6.53 12.02
CA ASP A 148 24.82 -6.34 12.73
C ASP A 148 24.64 -4.88 13.15
N GLN A 149 25.68 -4.24 13.70
CA GLN A 149 25.63 -2.81 14.07
C GLN A 149 25.34 -1.90 12.88
N VAL A 150 26.02 -2.10 11.74
CA VAL A 150 25.82 -1.32 10.51
C VAL A 150 24.39 -1.47 10.00
N VAL A 151 23.86 -2.69 9.92
CA VAL A 151 22.46 -2.91 9.51
C VAL A 151 21.48 -2.18 10.43
N ARG A 152 21.72 -2.18 11.75
CA ARG A 152 20.88 -1.46 12.70
C ARG A 152 20.97 0.06 12.54
N VAL A 153 22.16 0.61 12.28
CA VAL A 153 22.34 2.06 12.06
C VAL A 153 21.64 2.48 10.77
N ILE A 154 21.81 1.72 9.68
CA ILE A 154 21.10 1.95 8.42
C ILE A 154 19.58 1.93 8.66
N GLY A 155 19.08 0.91 9.36
CA GLY A 155 17.65 0.83 9.71
C GLY A 155 17.19 1.98 10.59
N LEU A 156 18.01 2.44 11.54
CA LEU A 156 17.69 3.57 12.41
C LEU A 156 17.57 4.86 11.62
N ILE A 157 18.51 5.15 10.72
CA ILE A 157 18.46 6.33 9.85
C ILE A 157 17.17 6.31 9.01
N GLY A 158 16.80 5.16 8.45
CA GLY A 158 15.55 5.01 7.68
C GLY A 158 14.27 5.31 8.46
N TYR A 159 14.26 5.09 9.77
CA TYR A 159 13.14 5.46 10.64
C TYR A 159 13.19 6.88 11.17
N SER A 160 14.39 7.40 11.44
CA SER A 160 14.57 8.68 12.12
C SER A 160 14.56 9.88 11.19
N VAL A 161 14.90 9.70 9.90
CA VAL A 161 14.94 10.79 8.94
C VAL A 161 13.63 10.88 8.16
N PRO A 162 12.99 12.06 8.10
CA PRO A 162 11.77 12.25 7.31
C PRO A 162 11.97 11.92 5.82
N ILE A 163 11.03 11.17 5.24
CA ILE A 163 11.11 10.71 3.84
C ILE A 163 11.22 11.87 2.84
N PHE A 164 10.48 12.96 3.06
CA PHE A 164 10.52 14.13 2.18
C PHE A 164 11.91 14.78 2.18
N TRP A 165 12.60 14.78 3.31
CA TRP A 165 13.93 15.36 3.42
C TRP A 165 14.94 14.51 2.64
N LEU A 166 14.87 13.18 2.81
CA LEU A 166 15.67 12.25 2.01
C LEU A 166 15.37 12.39 0.51
N ALA A 167 14.11 12.60 0.13
CA ALA A 167 13.72 12.84 -1.25
C ALA A 167 14.35 14.10 -1.83
N LEU A 168 14.28 15.23 -1.12
CA LEU A 168 14.87 16.49 -1.57
C LEU A 168 16.40 16.38 -1.71
N ILE A 169 17.08 15.80 -0.71
CA ILE A 169 18.53 15.59 -0.78
C ILE A 169 18.90 14.64 -1.94
N SER A 170 18.11 13.59 -2.13
CA SER A 170 18.31 12.63 -3.22
C SER A 170 18.15 13.29 -4.60
N LEU A 171 17.20 14.22 -4.75
CA LEU A 171 17.07 15.00 -5.99
C LEU A 171 18.29 15.90 -6.21
N VAL A 172 18.82 16.55 -5.16
CA VAL A 172 20.05 17.36 -5.30
C VAL A 172 21.22 16.49 -5.76
N ILE A 173 21.41 15.33 -5.14
CA ILE A 173 22.57 14.46 -5.42
C ILE A 173 22.40 13.73 -6.75
N PHE A 174 21.34 12.94 -6.91
CA PHE A 174 21.21 12.00 -8.02
C PHE A 174 20.65 12.63 -9.30
N TYR A 175 19.81 13.67 -9.17
CA TYR A 175 19.28 14.39 -10.32
C TYR A 175 20.15 15.61 -10.67
N ALA A 176 20.32 16.57 -9.76
CA ALA A 176 20.97 17.84 -10.09
C ALA A 176 22.50 17.74 -10.29
N GLN A 177 23.20 17.00 -9.42
CA GLN A 177 24.65 16.86 -9.48
C GLN A 177 25.10 15.71 -10.38
N LEU A 178 24.68 14.48 -10.06
CA LEU A 178 25.17 13.26 -10.71
C LEU A 178 24.44 12.94 -12.03
N ARG A 179 23.22 13.44 -12.24
CA ARG A 179 22.38 13.20 -13.42
C ARG A 179 22.13 11.70 -13.71
N TRP A 180 22.12 10.87 -12.66
CA TRP A 180 21.87 9.43 -12.78
C TRP A 180 20.42 9.12 -13.12
N VAL A 181 19.50 9.97 -12.66
CA VAL A 181 18.07 9.76 -12.79
C VAL A 181 17.42 10.91 -13.58
N ALA A 182 16.19 10.69 -14.03
CA ALA A 182 15.42 11.71 -14.72
C ALA A 182 14.82 12.72 -13.72
N PHE A 183 14.20 13.77 -14.26
CA PHE A 183 13.56 14.81 -13.45
C PHE A 183 12.26 14.29 -12.80
N PRO A 184 11.70 15.01 -11.80
CA PRO A 184 10.40 14.70 -11.21
C PRO A 184 9.29 14.54 -12.26
N GLY A 185 8.67 13.37 -12.33
CA GLY A 185 7.65 13.03 -13.30
C GLY A 185 7.59 11.53 -13.53
N ARG A 186 6.86 11.10 -14.56
CA ARG A 186 6.66 9.67 -14.87
C ARG A 186 7.27 9.24 -16.21
N ILE A 187 7.42 10.19 -17.13
CA ILE A 187 7.91 9.98 -18.49
C ILE A 187 8.37 11.34 -19.04
N ASP A 188 9.37 11.34 -19.91
CA ASP A 188 9.80 12.54 -20.62
C ASP A 188 8.73 13.01 -21.64
N ILE A 189 8.66 14.33 -21.84
CA ILE A 189 7.74 15.00 -22.78
C ILE A 189 7.94 14.47 -24.21
N VAL A 190 9.16 14.07 -24.58
CA VAL A 190 9.47 13.48 -25.90
C VAL A 190 8.62 12.23 -26.18
N PHE A 191 8.29 11.45 -25.16
CA PHE A 191 7.52 10.21 -25.30
C PHE A 191 6.03 10.39 -25.02
N GLU A 192 5.59 11.54 -24.50
CA GLU A 192 4.21 11.77 -24.06
C GLU A 192 3.18 11.57 -25.19
N TYR A 193 3.54 11.90 -26.43
CA TYR A 193 2.66 11.78 -27.60
C TYR A 193 2.91 10.53 -28.45
N THR A 194 3.93 9.73 -28.12
CA THR A 194 4.29 8.51 -28.87
C THR A 194 4.01 7.24 -28.09
N PHE A 195 3.96 7.33 -26.75
CA PHE A 195 3.63 6.22 -25.88
C PHE A 195 2.17 6.29 -25.42
N THR A 196 1.41 5.22 -25.69
CA THR A 196 0.03 5.09 -25.19
C THR A 196 -0.04 3.94 -24.18
N PRO A 197 -0.32 4.24 -22.89
CA PRO A 197 -0.42 3.20 -21.87
C PRO A 197 -1.70 2.36 -22.05
N ILE A 198 -1.60 1.06 -21.81
CA ILE A 198 -2.71 0.09 -21.93
C ILE A 198 -3.28 -0.21 -20.55
N THR A 199 -2.42 -0.61 -19.62
CA THR A 199 -2.81 -0.94 -18.24
C THR A 199 -2.66 0.24 -17.29
N GLY A 200 -1.87 1.24 -17.69
CA GLY A 200 -1.49 2.36 -16.86
C GLY A 200 -0.24 2.10 -16.03
N PHE A 201 0.35 0.90 -16.06
CA PHE A 201 1.67 0.58 -15.49
C PHE A 201 2.74 0.82 -16.55
N TYR A 202 3.45 1.94 -16.48
CA TYR A 202 4.27 2.41 -17.60
C TYR A 202 5.47 1.50 -17.87
N LEU A 203 6.09 0.89 -16.85
CA LEU A 203 7.17 -0.07 -17.05
C LEU A 203 6.66 -1.36 -17.71
N LEU A 204 5.50 -1.84 -17.28
CA LEU A 204 4.91 -3.05 -17.86
C LEU A 204 4.46 -2.80 -19.30
N ASP A 205 3.76 -1.68 -19.53
CA ASP A 205 3.21 -1.31 -20.83
C ASP A 205 4.32 -1.06 -21.86
N SER A 206 5.38 -0.33 -21.49
CA SER A 206 6.51 -0.08 -22.40
C SER A 206 7.28 -1.35 -22.74
N ALA A 207 7.51 -2.24 -21.76
CA ALA A 207 8.14 -3.54 -22.01
C ALA A 207 7.27 -4.45 -22.88
N TRP A 208 5.96 -4.51 -22.62
CA TRP A 208 5.01 -5.30 -23.41
C TRP A 208 4.98 -4.84 -24.87
N GLN A 209 4.96 -3.52 -25.08
CA GLN A 209 4.94 -2.93 -26.42
C GLN A 209 6.31 -2.98 -27.14
N GLY A 210 7.35 -3.50 -26.48
CA GLY A 210 8.71 -3.56 -27.03
C GLY A 210 9.40 -2.19 -27.18
N GLN A 211 8.87 -1.16 -26.52
CA GLN A 211 9.40 0.21 -26.58
C GLN A 211 10.50 0.41 -25.54
N TRP A 212 11.68 -0.16 -25.78
CA TRP A 212 12.79 -0.17 -24.82
C TRP A 212 13.33 1.23 -24.49
N ASP A 213 13.24 2.18 -25.41
CA ASP A 213 13.64 3.58 -25.17
C ASP A 213 12.72 4.22 -24.11
N VAL A 214 11.41 3.99 -24.23
CA VAL A 214 10.41 4.44 -23.25
C VAL A 214 10.60 3.71 -21.92
N PHE A 215 10.84 2.40 -21.95
CA PHE A 215 11.08 1.63 -20.73
C PHE A 215 12.27 2.19 -19.93
N TYR A 216 13.38 2.47 -20.62
CA TYR A 216 14.56 3.04 -19.99
C TYR A 216 14.28 4.43 -19.42
N ASP A 217 13.53 5.26 -20.14
CA ASP A 217 13.11 6.58 -19.67
C ASP A 217 12.25 6.50 -18.41
N VAL A 218 11.17 5.70 -18.44
CA VAL A 218 10.27 5.47 -17.29
C VAL A 218 11.06 4.90 -16.11
N PHE A 219 11.99 3.99 -16.34
CA PHE A 219 12.86 3.45 -15.30
C PHE A 219 13.69 4.53 -14.61
N ARG A 220 14.25 5.48 -15.37
CA ARG A 220 15.02 6.61 -14.83
C ARG A 220 14.18 7.58 -13.99
N HIS A 221 12.88 7.69 -14.27
CA HIS A 221 11.96 8.50 -13.47
C HIS A 221 11.56 7.80 -12.17
N ILE A 222 11.33 6.49 -12.20
CA ILE A 222 10.77 5.74 -11.05
C ILE A 222 11.82 5.21 -10.08
N ILE A 223 13.05 4.96 -10.53
CA ILE A 223 14.04 4.24 -9.70
C ILE A 223 14.40 4.99 -8.42
N LEU A 224 14.50 6.33 -8.45
CA LEU A 224 14.82 7.13 -7.27
C LEU A 224 13.70 7.16 -6.24
N PRO A 225 12.45 7.55 -6.59
CA PRO A 225 11.35 7.52 -5.64
C PRO A 225 11.08 6.08 -5.14
N ALA A 226 11.18 5.06 -6.00
CA ALA A 226 11.03 3.67 -5.59
C ALA A 226 12.13 3.23 -4.61
N SER A 227 13.38 3.64 -4.82
CA SER A 227 14.50 3.30 -3.93
C SER A 227 14.35 3.96 -2.55
N LEU A 228 13.78 5.16 -2.47
CA LEU A 228 13.49 5.83 -1.20
C LEU A 228 12.40 5.11 -0.40
N LEU A 229 11.30 4.74 -1.06
CA LEU A 229 10.27 3.91 -0.43
C LEU A 229 10.81 2.51 -0.08
N GLY A 230 11.69 1.97 -0.91
CA GLY A 230 12.38 0.71 -0.64
C GLY A 230 13.33 0.79 0.53
N TYR A 231 14.01 1.93 0.74
CA TYR A 231 14.83 2.18 1.91
C TYR A 231 14.00 2.20 3.20
N PHE A 232 12.82 2.83 3.16
CA PHE A 232 11.88 2.80 4.28
C PHE A 232 11.40 1.38 4.59
N SER A 233 11.02 0.63 3.57
CA SER A 233 10.60 -0.78 3.72
C SER A 233 11.75 -1.67 4.21
N LEU A 234 12.97 -1.46 3.71
CA LEU A 234 14.18 -2.16 4.12
C LEU A 234 14.41 -2.03 5.62
N ALA A 235 14.25 -0.84 6.20
CA ALA A 235 14.44 -0.62 7.62
C ALA A 235 13.52 -1.50 8.49
N TYR A 236 12.24 -1.59 8.12
CA TYR A 236 11.30 -2.47 8.82
C TYR A 236 11.56 -3.96 8.56
N ILE A 237 11.68 -4.34 7.29
CA ILE A 237 11.81 -5.74 6.87
C ILE A 237 13.11 -6.35 7.43
N SER A 238 14.23 -5.64 7.39
CA SER A 238 15.51 -6.13 7.93
C SER A 238 15.45 -6.35 9.44
N ARG A 239 14.83 -5.42 10.19
CA ARG A 239 14.65 -5.53 11.64
C ARG A 239 13.78 -6.74 12.01
N MET A 240 12.65 -6.92 11.33
CA MET A 240 11.76 -8.04 11.59
C MET A 240 12.37 -9.38 11.16
N THR A 241 13.03 -9.43 9.99
CA THR A 241 13.78 -10.60 9.53
C THR A 241 14.83 -11.00 10.55
N ARG A 242 15.61 -10.03 11.07
CA ARG A 242 16.60 -10.29 12.10
C ARG A 242 15.95 -10.90 13.35
N SER A 243 14.84 -10.34 13.82
CA SER A 243 14.12 -10.84 14.99
C SER A 243 13.63 -12.28 14.80
N PHE A 244 13.01 -12.59 13.67
CA PHE A 244 12.51 -13.92 13.38
C PHE A 244 13.66 -14.93 13.22
N MET A 245 14.72 -14.54 12.50
CA MET A 245 15.90 -15.40 12.34
C MET A 245 16.57 -15.72 13.66
N LEU A 246 16.69 -14.76 14.59
CA LEU A 246 17.25 -15.04 15.92
C LEU A 246 16.40 -16.04 16.71
N ASN A 247 15.07 -15.93 16.62
CA ASN A 247 14.14 -16.86 17.27
C ASN A 247 14.19 -18.26 16.65
N GLU A 248 14.33 -18.36 15.33
CA GLU A 248 14.42 -19.64 14.62
C GLU A 248 15.77 -20.32 14.83
N LEU A 249 16.88 -19.57 14.79
CA LEU A 249 18.22 -20.10 15.00
C LEU A 249 18.46 -20.66 16.42
N SER A 250 17.65 -20.27 17.40
CA SER A 250 17.69 -20.81 18.77
C SER A 250 16.85 -22.07 18.98
N GLN A 251 16.15 -22.59 17.96
CA GLN A 251 15.26 -23.74 18.10
C GLN A 251 16.00 -25.08 18.05
N GLU A 252 15.45 -26.11 18.70
CA GLU A 252 16.03 -27.46 18.76
C GLU A 252 16.19 -28.12 17.40
N TYR A 253 15.28 -27.85 16.44
CA TYR A 253 15.38 -28.41 15.09
C TYR A 253 16.63 -27.93 14.34
N ILE A 254 17.16 -26.74 14.68
CA ILE A 254 18.40 -26.22 14.13
C ILE A 254 19.60 -26.97 14.70
N VAL A 255 19.60 -27.24 16.01
CA VAL A 255 20.63 -28.06 16.67
C VAL A 255 20.66 -29.46 16.05
N ALA A 256 19.48 -30.08 15.85
CA ALA A 256 19.37 -31.37 15.19
C ALA A 256 19.86 -31.34 13.73
N ALA A 257 19.57 -30.27 12.98
CA ALA A 257 20.08 -30.11 11.61
C ALA A 257 21.61 -30.00 11.58
N ARG A 258 22.21 -29.24 12.52
CA ARG A 258 23.67 -29.14 12.65
C ARG A 258 24.30 -30.47 13.06
N ALA A 259 23.71 -31.19 14.00
CA ALA A 259 24.19 -32.51 14.44
C ALA A 259 24.16 -33.55 13.31
N LYS A 260 23.25 -33.42 12.35
CA LYS A 260 23.18 -34.24 11.13
C LYS A 260 24.21 -33.83 10.06
N GLY A 261 25.06 -32.84 10.31
CA GLY A 261 26.12 -32.41 9.40
C GLY A 261 25.66 -31.53 8.24
N LEU A 262 24.49 -30.88 8.33
CA LEU A 262 24.05 -29.93 7.30
C LEU A 262 24.96 -28.69 7.30
N SER A 263 25.26 -28.16 6.10
CA SER A 263 26.02 -26.92 5.97
C SER A 263 25.28 -25.72 6.56
N GLU A 264 26.00 -24.75 7.13
CA GLU A 264 25.39 -23.54 7.72
C GLU A 264 24.50 -22.79 6.71
N THR A 265 24.87 -22.74 5.43
CA THR A 265 24.02 -22.14 4.38
C THR A 265 22.66 -22.83 4.27
N ARG A 266 22.63 -24.18 4.34
CA ARG A 266 21.38 -24.94 4.29
C ARG A 266 20.56 -24.76 5.57
N VAL A 267 21.23 -24.69 6.73
CA VAL A 267 20.59 -24.40 8.02
C VAL A 267 19.94 -23.01 8.01
N ILE A 268 20.67 -21.98 7.55
CA ILE A 268 20.21 -20.59 7.54
C ILE A 268 19.10 -20.36 6.50
N TRP A 269 19.37 -20.64 5.22
CA TRP A 269 18.45 -20.30 4.14
C TRP A 269 17.36 -21.36 3.93
N GLY A 270 17.69 -22.63 4.13
CA GLY A 270 16.78 -23.75 3.87
C GLY A 270 15.85 -24.10 5.04
N HIS A 271 16.31 -23.90 6.29
CA HIS A 271 15.55 -24.26 7.49
C HIS A 271 15.07 -23.02 8.25
N ALA A 272 15.99 -22.21 8.78
CA ALA A 272 15.62 -21.06 9.61
C ALA A 272 14.82 -20.01 8.84
N LEU A 273 15.30 -19.56 7.67
CA LEU A 273 14.59 -18.55 6.88
C LEU A 273 13.26 -19.08 6.35
N ARG A 274 13.19 -20.37 5.97
CA ARG A 274 11.94 -20.97 5.51
C ARG A 274 10.84 -20.92 6.57
N ASN A 275 11.19 -21.14 7.83
CA ASN A 275 10.23 -21.03 8.93
C ASN A 275 9.96 -19.56 9.29
N ALA A 276 10.98 -18.71 9.30
CA ALA A 276 10.83 -17.27 9.49
C ALA A 276 10.02 -16.59 8.37
N ALA A 277 9.95 -17.19 7.17
CA ALA A 277 9.20 -16.67 6.03
C ALA A 277 7.70 -16.54 6.32
N VAL A 278 7.16 -17.40 7.18
CA VAL A 278 5.73 -17.43 7.52
C VAL A 278 5.26 -16.07 8.08
N PRO A 279 5.81 -15.56 9.20
CA PRO A 279 5.48 -14.22 9.67
C PRO A 279 6.11 -13.10 8.81
N LEU A 280 7.23 -13.36 8.12
CA LEU A 280 7.89 -12.35 7.29
C LEU A 280 7.05 -11.93 6.08
N VAL A 281 6.29 -12.83 5.47
CA VAL A 281 5.37 -12.48 4.37
C VAL A 281 4.32 -11.48 4.83
N THR A 282 3.81 -11.63 6.06
CA THR A 282 2.87 -10.65 6.65
C THR A 282 3.56 -9.29 6.85
N VAL A 283 4.80 -9.28 7.33
CA VAL A 283 5.59 -8.05 7.47
C VAL A 283 5.78 -7.34 6.12
N ILE A 284 6.10 -8.08 5.05
CA ILE A 284 6.28 -7.51 3.71
C ILE A 284 4.96 -6.94 3.20
N ALA A 285 3.85 -7.64 3.37
CA ALA A 285 2.54 -7.19 2.93
C ALA A 285 2.06 -5.95 3.72
N LEU A 286 2.27 -5.91 5.04
CA LEU A 286 1.99 -4.72 5.85
C LEU A 286 2.91 -3.55 5.48
N SER A 287 4.18 -3.82 5.13
CA SER A 287 5.10 -2.80 4.60
C SER A 287 4.57 -2.21 3.29
N TYR A 288 4.09 -3.05 2.37
CA TYR A 288 3.47 -2.60 1.12
C TYR A 288 2.26 -1.70 1.41
N ALA A 289 1.38 -2.11 2.33
CA ALA A 289 0.21 -1.32 2.71
C ALA A 289 0.62 0.05 3.28
N GLY A 290 1.64 0.09 4.14
CA GLY A 290 2.19 1.33 4.67
C GLY A 290 2.84 2.23 3.62
N LEU A 291 3.40 1.66 2.54
CA LEU A 291 3.93 2.45 1.43
C LEU A 291 2.85 3.17 0.63
N LEU A 292 1.63 2.65 0.55
CA LEU A 292 0.53 3.34 -0.14
C LEU A 292 0.10 4.63 0.60
N GLU A 293 0.28 4.66 1.91
CA GLU A 293 0.06 5.86 2.73
C GLU A 293 1.29 6.78 2.70
N GLY A 294 2.49 6.20 2.87
CA GLY A 294 3.75 6.93 2.86
C GLY A 294 4.19 7.46 1.49
N SER A 295 3.58 6.99 0.39
CA SER A 295 3.91 7.45 -0.95
C SER A 295 3.46 8.88 -1.19
N VAL A 296 2.45 9.41 -0.48
CA VAL A 296 1.87 10.75 -0.74
C VAL A 296 2.93 11.86 -0.78
N LEU A 297 3.81 11.91 0.22
CA LEU A 297 4.90 12.89 0.28
C LEU A 297 5.93 12.66 -0.83
N THR A 298 6.29 11.40 -1.08
CA THR A 298 7.21 11.04 -2.17
C THR A 298 6.61 11.43 -3.53
N GLU A 299 5.34 11.14 -3.76
CA GLU A 299 4.63 11.50 -4.98
C GLU A 299 4.58 13.01 -5.18
N THR A 300 4.41 13.78 -4.10
CA THR A 300 4.43 15.24 -4.16
C THR A 300 5.82 15.77 -4.53
N VAL A 301 6.88 15.31 -3.84
CA VAL A 301 8.25 15.77 -4.10
C VAL A 301 8.74 15.39 -5.50
N PHE A 302 8.39 14.20 -5.96
CA PHE A 302 8.77 13.70 -7.28
C PHE A 302 7.75 14.02 -8.37
N SER A 303 6.71 14.83 -8.10
CA SER A 303 5.64 15.14 -9.07
C SER A 303 5.08 13.88 -9.74
N TRP A 304 5.02 12.79 -8.99
CA TRP A 304 4.54 11.50 -9.45
C TRP A 304 3.01 11.54 -9.51
N PRO A 305 2.37 11.29 -10.67
CA PRO A 305 0.93 11.44 -10.85
C PRO A 305 0.14 10.26 -10.25
N GLY A 306 0.34 10.01 -8.95
CA GLY A 306 -0.32 8.98 -8.17
C GLY A 306 -1.53 9.49 -7.40
N ILE A 307 -2.19 8.58 -6.68
CA ILE A 307 -3.38 8.85 -5.87
C ILE A 307 -3.06 9.80 -4.73
N GLY A 308 -1.87 9.72 -4.14
CA GLY A 308 -1.47 10.60 -3.05
C GLY A 308 -1.34 12.05 -3.51
N LEU A 309 -0.69 12.29 -4.64
CA LEU A 309 -0.64 13.61 -5.26
C LEU A 309 -2.05 14.09 -5.67
N TYR A 310 -2.87 13.21 -6.25
CA TYR A 310 -4.26 13.53 -6.61
C TYR A 310 -5.09 14.01 -5.41
N ILE A 311 -5.05 13.27 -4.29
CA ILE A 311 -5.77 13.64 -3.06
C ILE A 311 -5.21 14.95 -2.49
N THR A 312 -3.90 15.14 -2.50
CA THR A 312 -3.26 16.35 -1.97
C THR A 312 -3.70 17.59 -2.75
N ASN A 313 -3.66 17.53 -4.08
CA ASN A 313 -4.11 18.62 -4.95
C ASN A 313 -5.61 18.86 -4.78
N SER A 314 -6.41 17.79 -4.67
CA SER A 314 -7.85 17.89 -4.47
C SER A 314 -8.20 18.57 -3.14
N LEU A 315 -7.50 18.21 -2.07
CA LEU A 315 -7.67 18.81 -0.75
C LEU A 315 -7.34 20.31 -0.76
N GLN A 316 -6.26 20.70 -1.44
CA GLN A 316 -5.87 22.12 -1.57
C GLN A 316 -6.87 22.94 -2.37
N ASN A 317 -7.58 22.32 -3.32
CA ASN A 317 -8.60 22.97 -4.16
C ASN A 317 -10.03 22.73 -3.64
N ALA A 318 -10.19 22.24 -2.41
CA ALA A 318 -11.49 21.92 -1.79
C ALA A 318 -12.40 20.99 -2.61
N ASP A 319 -11.78 20.12 -3.40
CA ASP A 319 -12.46 19.09 -4.17
C ASP A 319 -12.72 17.86 -3.30
N MET A 320 -13.78 17.92 -2.49
CA MET A 320 -14.06 16.89 -1.50
C MET A 320 -14.52 15.56 -2.13
N ASN A 321 -15.13 15.58 -3.31
CA ASN A 321 -15.52 14.37 -4.02
C ASN A 321 -14.29 13.54 -4.39
N ALA A 322 -13.26 14.20 -4.94
CA ALA A 322 -11.99 13.58 -5.28
C ALA A 322 -11.26 13.03 -4.04
N VAL A 323 -11.22 13.79 -2.94
CA VAL A 323 -10.59 13.35 -1.67
C VAL A 323 -11.28 12.10 -1.11
N LEU A 324 -12.61 12.10 -1.06
CA LEU A 324 -13.39 10.97 -0.56
C LEU A 324 -13.22 9.73 -1.46
N GLY A 325 -13.29 9.90 -2.78
CA GLY A 325 -13.09 8.82 -3.72
C GLY A 325 -11.69 8.19 -3.62
N GLY A 326 -10.64 9.02 -3.57
CA GLY A 326 -9.28 8.55 -3.38
C GLY A 326 -9.09 7.80 -2.06
N THR A 327 -9.69 8.31 -0.98
CA THR A 327 -9.61 7.68 0.35
C THR A 327 -10.29 6.30 0.38
N ILE A 328 -11.43 6.14 -0.27
CA ILE A 328 -12.12 4.83 -0.37
C ILE A 328 -11.26 3.83 -1.13
N VAL A 329 -10.60 4.26 -2.21
CA VAL A 329 -9.73 3.38 -3.01
C VAL A 329 -8.52 2.94 -2.21
N ILE A 330 -7.82 3.87 -1.52
CA ILE A 330 -6.72 3.51 -0.62
C ILE A 330 -7.20 2.56 0.47
N GLY A 331 -8.32 2.87 1.14
CA GLY A 331 -8.90 2.03 2.19
C GLY A 331 -9.25 0.63 1.67
N THR A 332 -9.74 0.52 0.43
CA THR A 332 -10.03 -0.75 -0.21
C THR A 332 -8.79 -1.58 -0.47
N VAL A 333 -7.74 -0.95 -0.98
CA VAL A 333 -6.47 -1.62 -1.23
C VAL A 333 -5.85 -2.08 0.09
N PHE A 334 -5.89 -1.23 1.12
CA PHE A 334 -5.40 -1.56 2.46
C PHE A 334 -6.13 -2.76 3.07
N ILE A 335 -7.47 -2.78 3.03
CA ILE A 335 -8.27 -3.92 3.49
C ILE A 335 -7.94 -5.17 2.66
N GLY A 336 -7.82 -5.03 1.34
CA GLY A 336 -7.44 -6.12 0.43
C GLY A 336 -6.09 -6.74 0.77
N ILE A 337 -5.08 -5.92 1.05
CA ILE A 337 -3.74 -6.38 1.43
C ILE A 337 -3.76 -7.08 2.79
N ASN A 338 -4.51 -6.55 3.77
CA ASN A 338 -4.64 -7.23 5.07
C ASN A 338 -5.28 -8.61 4.92
N LEU A 339 -6.32 -8.73 4.10
CA LEU A 339 -6.96 -10.01 3.81
C LEU A 339 -6.02 -10.98 3.11
N LEU A 340 -5.26 -10.48 2.13
CA LEU A 340 -4.24 -11.26 1.45
C LEU A 340 -3.17 -11.74 2.44
N SER A 341 -2.75 -10.89 3.38
CA SER A 341 -1.77 -11.21 4.41
C SER A 341 -2.27 -12.31 5.35
N ASP A 342 -3.50 -12.19 5.84
CA ASP A 342 -4.15 -13.19 6.69
C ASP A 342 -4.30 -14.54 5.97
N LEU A 343 -4.64 -14.51 4.68
CA LEU A 343 -4.72 -15.71 3.85
C LEU A 343 -3.34 -16.35 3.65
N LEU A 344 -2.34 -15.55 3.28
CA LEU A 344 -0.96 -16.02 3.10
C LEU A 344 -0.44 -16.67 4.37
N TYR A 345 -0.65 -16.04 5.53
CA TYR A 345 -0.28 -16.61 6.83
C TYR A 345 -0.90 -17.99 7.07
N ARG A 346 -2.20 -18.16 6.84
CA ARG A 346 -2.90 -19.46 7.00
C ARG A 346 -2.40 -20.53 6.03
N THR A 347 -2.04 -20.14 4.80
CA THR A 347 -1.54 -21.09 3.80
C THR A 347 -0.08 -21.49 4.06
N LEU A 348 0.72 -20.57 4.58
CA LEU A 348 2.14 -20.77 4.85
C LEU A 348 2.40 -21.42 6.20
N ASP A 349 1.49 -21.32 7.18
CA ASP A 349 1.56 -22.06 8.44
C ASP A 349 0.71 -23.35 8.41
N PRO A 350 1.32 -24.54 8.21
CA PRO A 350 0.60 -25.81 8.20
C PRO A 350 -0.06 -26.16 9.53
N ARG A 351 0.39 -25.54 10.64
CA ARG A 351 -0.12 -25.81 12.00
C ARG A 351 -1.50 -25.20 12.22
N THR A 352 -1.84 -24.15 11.47
CA THR A 352 -3.16 -23.49 11.52
C THR A 352 -4.24 -24.26 10.74
N ARG A 353 -3.86 -25.18 9.85
CA ARG A 353 -4.76 -25.91 8.95
C ARG A 353 -5.57 -27.03 9.65
N ASN A 354 -5.20 -27.43 10.87
CA ASN A 354 -5.79 -28.56 11.61
C ASN A 354 -6.63 -28.17 12.84
N ARG A 355 -7.10 -26.92 12.97
CA ARG A 355 -8.06 -26.52 14.02
C ARG A 355 -9.37 -26.01 13.46
#